data_AF-A0A9D7T0K2-F1
#
_entry.id   AF-A0A9D7T0K2-F1
#
_cell.length_a   1.000
_cell.length_b   1.000
_cell.length_c   1.000
_cell.angle_alpha   90.00
_cell.angle_beta   90.00
_cell.angle_gamma   90.00
#
_symmetry.space_group_name_H-M   'P 1'
#
loop_
_entity.id
_entity.type
_entity.pdbx_description
1 polymer ?
#
loop_
_entity_poly.entity_id
_entity_poly.type
_entity_poly.pdbx_seq_one_letter_code
_entity_poly.pdbx_strand_id
1 'polypeptide(L)' 'MNSLPALPIAILGLGPTELIVILVILLLLFGGSKLPGLAKGLGQSIKEFKKASKEGDEPEKPAETKSASTKPKPSDKN' A
#
# COMPACT_ATOMS: atom_id res chain seq x y z
N MET A 1 -1.60 37.25 29.08
CA MET A 1 -2.57 37.40 27.98
C MET A 1 -2.01 36.66 26.78
N ASN A 2 -2.17 35.33 26.76
CA ASN A 2 -1.71 34.52 25.64
C ASN A 2 -2.91 34.26 24.76
N SER A 3 -3.08 35.10 23.75
CA SER A 3 -4.02 34.85 22.66
C SER A 3 -3.49 33.64 21.91
N LEU A 4 -4.12 32.48 22.12
CA LEU A 4 -3.89 31.31 21.28
C LEU A 4 -4.25 31.71 19.84
N PRO A 5 -3.34 31.56 18.86
CA PRO A 5 -3.71 31.62 17.47
C PRO A 5 -4.59 30.40 17.16
N ALA A 6 -5.85 30.64 16.84
CA ALA A 6 -6.72 29.63 16.25
C ALA A 6 -6.06 29.14 14.95
N LEU A 7 -5.62 27.89 14.95
CA LEU A 7 -4.89 27.28 13.85
C LEU A 7 -5.79 27.24 12.60
N PRO A 8 -5.42 27.89 11.48
CA PRO A 8 -6.19 27.84 10.25
C PRO A 8 -5.77 26.60 9.44
N ILE A 9 -5.97 25.40 10.00
CA ILE A 9 -5.60 24.13 9.32
C ILE A 9 -6.77 23.60 8.48
N ALA A 10 -8.00 24.07 8.70
CA ALA A 10 -9.17 23.26 8.36
C ALA A 10 -9.78 23.43 6.96
N ILE A 11 -9.36 24.36 6.10
CA ILE A 11 -10.31 24.78 5.03
C ILE A 11 -10.00 24.27 3.62
N LEU A 12 -8.76 23.99 3.19
CA LEU A 12 -8.51 23.77 1.74
C LEU A 12 -7.47 22.70 1.34
N GLY A 13 -7.12 21.75 2.22
CA GLY A 13 -6.21 20.68 1.81
C GLY A 13 -6.32 19.45 2.69
N LEU A 14 -6.55 18.28 2.07
CA LEU A 14 -6.26 17.01 2.71
C LEU A 14 -4.73 16.90 2.84
N GLY A 15 -4.21 17.44 3.94
CA GLY A 15 -2.81 17.38 4.26
C GLY A 15 -2.38 15.97 4.66
N PRO A 16 -1.06 15.70 4.65
CA PRO A 16 -0.54 14.44 5.20
C PRO A 16 -0.97 14.23 6.66
N THR A 17 -1.14 15.32 7.43
CA THR A 17 -1.64 15.29 8.80
C THR A 17 -3.08 14.75 8.88
N GLU A 18 -4.00 15.27 8.07
CA GLU A 18 -5.39 14.80 8.01
C GLU A 18 -5.45 13.32 7.57
N LEU A 19 -4.65 12.92 6.57
CA LEU A 19 -4.58 11.51 6.16
C LEU A 19 -4.10 10.60 7.30
N ILE A 20 -3.12 11.05 8.09
CA ILE A 20 -2.67 10.31 9.27
C ILE A 20 -3.78 10.20 10.30
N VAL A 21 -4.52 11.27 10.58
CA VAL A 21 -5.65 11.23 11.52
C VAL A 21 -6.73 10.26 11.05
N ILE A 22 -7.11 10.30 9.77
CA ILE A 22 -8.08 9.36 9.18
C ILE A 22 -7.56 7.92 9.27
N LEU A 23 -6.28 7.69 8.96
CA LEU A 23 -5.65 6.38 9.05
C LEU A 23 -5.67 5.84 10.48
N VAL A 24 -5.41 6.68 11.48
CA VAL A 24 -5.48 6.31 12.90
C VAL A 24 -6.91 5.92 13.29
N ILE A 25 -7.93 6.67 12.84
CA ILE A 25 -9.33 6.32 13.10
C ILE A 25 -9.68 4.96 12.48
N LEU A 26 -9.29 4.70 11.23
CA LEU A 26 -9.48 3.41 10.56
C LEU A 26 -8.75 2.27 11.29
N LEU A 27 -7.54 2.53 11.79
CA LEU A 27 -6.77 1.60 12.60
C LEU A 27 -7.46 1.26 13.93
N LEU A 28 -8.15 2.22 14.56
CA LEU A 28 -8.90 1.97 15.79
C LEU A 28 -10.18 1.17 15.53
N LEU A 29 -10.88 1.42 14.42
CA LEU A 29 -12.11 0.70 14.05
C LEU A 29 -11.84 -0.73 13.57
N PHE A 30 -10.85 -0.91 12.69
CA PHE A 30 -10.57 -2.19 12.05
C PHE A 30 -9.40 -2.96 12.70
N GLY A 31 -8.55 -2.27 13.46
CA GLY A 31 -7.31 -2.83 14.00
C GLY A 31 -6.16 -2.83 12.98
N GLY A 32 -4.92 -2.64 13.48
CA GLY A 32 -3.70 -2.69 12.65
C GLY A 32 -3.47 -3.99 11.90
N SER A 33 -4.05 -5.10 12.36
CA SER A 33 -3.88 -6.41 11.75
C SER A 33 -4.77 -6.65 10.52
N LYS A 34 -5.86 -5.89 10.34
CA LYS A 34 -6.81 -6.12 9.23
C LYS A 34 -6.42 -5.41 7.94
N LEU A 35 -5.84 -4.21 8.04
CA LEU A 35 -5.30 -3.45 6.91
C LEU A 35 -4.31 -4.23 6.02
N PRO A 36 -3.26 -4.90 6.55
CA PRO A 36 -2.33 -5.66 5.71
C PRO A 36 -2.96 -6.87 5.05
N GLY A 37 -3.96 -7.50 5.69
CA GLY A 37 -4.73 -8.59 5.08
C GLY A 37 -5.56 -8.13 3.89
N LEU A 38 -6.29 -7.02 4.05
CA LEU A 38 -7.06 -6.40 2.98
C LEU A 38 -6.18 -5.94 1.82
N ALA A 39 -5.04 -5.30 2.12
CA ALA A 39 -4.09 -4.85 1.10
C ALA A 39 -3.49 -6.02 0.30
N LYS A 40 -3.16 -7.14 0.97
CA LYS A 40 -2.67 -8.35 0.28
C LYS A 40 -3.73 -8.94 -0.65
N GLY A 41 -4.97 -9.09 -0.17
CA GLY A 41 -6.08 -9.61 -0.99
C GLY A 41 -6.37 -8.73 -2.19
N LEU A 42 -6.54 -7.42 -1.97
CA LEU A 42 -6.76 -6.44 -3.04
C LEU A 42 -5.61 -6.43 -4.06
N GLY A 43 -4.36 -6.47 -3.59
CA GLY A 43 -3.18 -6.48 -4.44
C GLY A 43 -3.08 -7.74 -5.32
N GLN A 44 -3.45 -8.91 -4.77
CA GLN A 44 -3.54 -10.15 -5.54
C GLN A 44 -4.64 -10.05 -6.61
N SER A 45 -5.83 -9.59 -6.24
CA SER A 45 -6.94 -9.41 -7.20
C SER A 45 -6.58 -8.45 -8.34
N ILE A 46 -5.96 -7.31 -8.02
CA ILE A 46 -5.51 -6.34 -9.04
C ILE A 46 -4.42 -6.94 -9.94
N LYS A 47 -3.50 -7.74 -9.38
CA LYS A 47 -2.43 -8.40 -10.13
C LYS A 47 -3.00 -9.43 -11.12
N GLU A 48 -3.93 -10.25 -10.68
CA GLU A 48 -4.61 -11.24 -11.52
C GLU A 48 -5.48 -10.57 -12.58
N PHE A 49 -6.24 -9.53 -12.19
CA PHE A 49 -7.03 -8.72 -13.12
C PHE A 49 -6.15 -8.15 -14.24
N LYS A 50 -5.00 -7.53 -13.87
CA LYS A 50 -4.05 -6.97 -14.84
C LYS A 50 -3.40 -8.04 -15.73
N LYS A 51 -3.20 -9.25 -15.24
CA LYS A 51 -2.67 -10.37 -16.03
C LYS A 51 -3.70 -10.84 -17.06
N ALA A 52 -4.93 -11.08 -16.63
CA ALA A 52 -6.03 -11.49 -17.50
C ALA A 52 -6.34 -10.44 -18.58
N SER A 53 -6.33 -9.15 -18.21
CA SER A 53 -6.50 -8.05 -19.19
C SER A 53 -5.37 -7.95 -20.21
N LYS A 54 -4.17 -8.46 -19.91
CA LYS A 54 -3.04 -8.48 -20.85
C LYS A 54 -3.01 -9.72 -21.73
N GLU A 55 -3.39 -10.89 -21.20
CA GLU A 55 -3.52 -12.13 -21.98
C GLU A 55 -4.65 -12.06 -23.03
N GLY A 56 -5.63 -11.18 -22.85
CA GLY A 56 -6.69 -10.95 -23.84
C GLY A 56 -6.27 -10.15 -25.08
N ASP A 57 -5.12 -9.45 -25.06
CA ASP A 57 -4.73 -8.47 -26.10
C ASP A 57 -3.48 -8.88 -26.90
N GLU A 58 -2.67 -9.85 -26.46
CA GLU A 58 -1.40 -10.21 -27.13
C GLU A 58 -1.01 -11.70 -26.94
N PRO A 59 -0.47 -12.39 -27.96
CA PRO A 59 -0.04 -13.79 -27.85
C PRO A 59 1.23 -13.93 -26.98
N GLU A 60 1.05 -14.62 -25.86
CA GLU A 60 2.03 -15.33 -25.02
C GLU A 60 3.44 -14.72 -24.87
N LYS A 61 3.65 -14.02 -23.75
CA LYS A 61 4.99 -13.88 -23.13
C LYS A 61 4.98 -14.47 -21.71
N PRO A 62 5.92 -15.37 -21.36
CA PRO A 62 5.94 -16.02 -20.06
C PRO A 62 6.00 -15.00 -18.92
N ALA A 63 5.01 -15.05 -18.03
CA ALA A 63 4.97 -14.22 -16.83
C ALA A 63 6.03 -14.69 -15.84
N GLU A 64 7.16 -13.97 -15.80
CA GLU A 64 8.24 -14.18 -14.84
C GLU A 64 7.74 -13.85 -13.42
N THR A 65 7.61 -14.89 -12.60
CA THR A 65 7.31 -14.81 -11.17
C THR A 65 8.49 -14.20 -10.42
N LYS A 66 8.52 -12.87 -10.27
CA LYS A 66 9.32 -12.19 -9.24
C LYS A 66 8.47 -11.96 -8.00
N SER A 67 8.49 -12.95 -7.10
CA SER A 67 8.13 -12.76 -5.70
C SER A 67 9.43 -12.78 -4.89
N ALA A 68 9.85 -11.61 -4.42
CA ALA A 68 10.98 -11.44 -3.54
C ALA A 68 10.65 -11.99 -2.15
N SER A 69 11.34 -13.07 -1.78
CA SER A 69 11.62 -13.41 -0.38
C SER A 69 13.12 -13.30 -0.16
N THR A 70 13.47 -12.55 0.87
CA THR A 70 14.79 -12.23 1.41
C THR A 70 15.76 -13.42 1.53
N LYS A 71 16.95 -13.34 0.91
CA LYS A 71 18.26 -13.64 1.55
C LYS A 71 19.44 -13.15 0.69
N PRO A 72 20.40 -12.37 1.21
CA PRO A 72 21.57 -11.93 0.45
C PRO A 72 22.57 -13.08 0.27
N LYS A 73 23.04 -13.23 -0.97
CA LYS A 73 24.39 -13.64 -1.43
C LYS A 73 25.01 -14.95 -0.86
N PRO A 74 25.11 -16.02 -1.67
CA PRO A 74 26.09 -17.09 -1.42
C PRO A 74 27.48 -16.57 -1.81
N SER A 75 28.35 -16.37 -0.82
CA SER A 75 29.79 -16.15 -1.01
C SER A 75 30.52 -17.35 -0.42
N ASP A 76 30.43 -18.49 -1.11
CA ASP A 76 31.35 -19.61 -0.96
C ASP A 76 32.30 -19.56 -2.16
N LYS A 77 33.58 -19.28 -1.92
CA LYS A 77 34.63 -19.59 -2.89
C LYS A 77 35.94 -19.91 -2.14
N ASN A 78 36.33 -21.17 -2.30
CA ASN A 78 37.66 -21.74 -2.02
C ASN A 78 38.80 -20.92 -2.65
#